data_AF-A0A839NX29-F1
#
_entry.id   AF-A0A839NX29-F1
#
_cell.length_a   1.000
_cell.length_b   1.000
_cell.length_c   1.000
_cell.angle_alpha   90.00
_cell.angle_beta   90.00
_cell.angle_gamma   90.00
#
_symmetry.space_group_name_H-M   'P 1'
#
loop_
_entity.id
_entity.type
_entity.pdbx_description
1 polymer ?
#
loop_
_entity_poly.entity_id
_entity_poly.type
_entity_poly.pdbx_seq_one_letter_code
_entity_poly.pdbx_strand_id
1 'polypeptide(L)'
;MSHAHGCNLDRLFAGWMRRGCFMHTINHPKLFVLADLARDALHRAEIPARTAACEDYLPDPLSGSVWPVYPEIAARLGVTGSSTFKPPLGGLNFLVDAARCLELRAMVEGSLAIYAHTPKIAGHCDRVQSWLATPEIRDTLIPVAG
;
A
#
# COMPACT_ATOMS: atom_id res chain seq x y z
N MET A 1 -6.40 8.95 -19.71
CA MET A 1 -4.94 8.81 -19.53
C MET A 1 -4.48 7.34 -19.36
N SER A 2 -5.33 6.34 -19.61
CA SER A 2 -4.98 4.91 -19.43
C SER A 2 -4.22 4.28 -20.62
N HIS A 3 -4.29 4.87 -21.82
CA HIS A 3 -3.73 4.26 -23.04
C HIS A 3 -2.20 4.36 -23.18
N ALA A 4 -1.51 5.18 -22.38
CA ALA A 4 -0.09 5.48 -22.57
C ALA A 4 0.86 4.32 -22.21
N HIS A 5 0.37 3.27 -21.55
CA HIS A 5 1.19 2.15 -21.06
C HIS A 5 0.79 0.78 -21.63
N GLY A 6 0.00 0.75 -22.71
CA GLY A 6 -0.35 -0.48 -23.43
C GLY A 6 -1.45 -1.35 -22.81
N CYS A 7 -1.87 -1.12 -21.56
CA CYS A 7 -3.01 -1.80 -20.94
C CYS A 7 -4.21 -0.85 -20.81
N ASN A 8 -5.41 -1.28 -21.22
CA ASN A 8 -6.63 -0.50 -20.98
C ASN A 8 -7.11 -0.69 -19.54
N LEU A 9 -6.58 0.15 -18.65
CA LEU A 9 -6.90 0.09 -17.22
C LEU A 9 -8.33 0.57 -16.91
N ASP A 10 -8.96 1.40 -17.74
CA ASP A 10 -10.27 1.99 -17.40
C ASP A 10 -11.33 0.91 -17.20
N ARG A 11 -11.35 -0.09 -18.09
CA ARG A 11 -12.27 -1.23 -18.00
C ARG A 11 -11.99 -2.10 -16.77
N LEU A 12 -10.71 -2.39 -16.52
CA LEU A 12 -10.29 -3.25 -15.42
C LEU A 12 -10.58 -2.58 -14.07
N PHE A 13 -10.25 -1.29 -13.96
CA PHE A 13 -10.43 -0.48 -12.76
C PHE A 13 -11.91 -0.41 -12.34
N ALA A 14 -12.82 -0.20 -13.30
CA ALA A 14 -14.25 -0.24 -13.01
C ALA A 14 -14.71 -1.61 -12.47
N GLY A 15 -14.13 -2.71 -12.97
CA GLY A 15 -14.35 -4.05 -12.46
C GLY A 15 -13.84 -4.24 -11.03
N TRP A 16 -12.62 -3.77 -10.75
CA TRP A 16 -12.00 -3.85 -9.44
C TRP A 16 -12.76 -3.04 -8.39
N MET A 17 -13.15 -1.81 -8.71
CA MET A 17 -13.95 -0.95 -7.83
C MET A 17 -15.27 -1.61 -7.42
N ARG A 18 -15.94 -2.33 -8.32
CA ARG A 18 -17.18 -3.07 -7.99
C ARG A 18 -16.95 -4.26 -7.05
N ARG A 19 -15.75 -4.87 -7.05
CA ARG A 19 -15.38 -5.93 -6.10
C ARG A 19 -14.98 -5.39 -4.72
N GLY A 20 -14.85 -4.07 -4.57
CA GLY A 20 -14.41 -3.41 -3.35
C GLY A 20 -12.91 -3.15 -3.32
N CYS A 21 -12.31 -3.15 -2.12
CA CYS A 21 -10.87 -2.89 -1.97
C CYS A 21 -10.04 -3.94 -2.72
N PHE A 22 -9.26 -3.50 -3.71
CA PHE A 22 -8.49 -4.35 -4.62
C PHE A 22 -6.97 -4.30 -4.39
N MET A 23 -6.53 -3.62 -3.32
CA MET A 23 -5.14 -3.51 -2.89
C MET A 23 -4.99 -4.01 -1.45
N HIS A 24 -3.84 -4.59 -1.12
CA HIS A 24 -3.42 -4.93 0.25
C HIS A 24 -2.68 -3.77 0.91
N THR A 25 -1.84 -3.07 0.17
CA THR A 25 -1.12 -1.84 0.57
C THR A 25 -1.14 -0.87 -0.61
N ILE A 26 -0.46 0.28 -0.50
CA ILE A 26 -0.39 1.26 -1.60
C ILE A 26 0.17 0.69 -2.92
N ASN A 27 0.97 -0.38 -2.87
CA ASN A 27 1.69 -0.94 -4.02
C ASN A 27 1.50 -2.46 -4.17
N HIS A 28 0.73 -3.12 -3.30
CA HIS A 28 0.47 -4.55 -3.34
C HIS A 28 -0.96 -4.83 -3.82
N PRO A 29 -1.21 -4.96 -5.13
CA PRO A 29 -2.52 -5.36 -5.64
C PRO A 29 -2.90 -6.77 -5.19
N LYS A 30 -4.20 -7.03 -5.05
CA LYS A 30 -4.73 -8.37 -4.77
C LYS A 30 -4.51 -9.32 -5.95
N LEU A 31 -4.44 -10.62 -5.68
CA LEU A 31 -4.22 -11.64 -6.71
C LEU A 31 -5.12 -11.51 -7.94
N PHE A 32 -6.39 -11.14 -7.76
CA PHE A 32 -7.30 -10.98 -8.91
C PHE A 32 -6.96 -9.81 -9.83
N VAL A 33 -6.37 -8.74 -9.29
CA VAL A 33 -5.90 -7.59 -10.07
C VAL A 33 -4.71 -8.04 -10.93
N LEU A 34 -3.78 -8.80 -10.33
CA LEU A 34 -2.66 -9.41 -11.05
C LEU A 34 -3.16 -10.37 -12.13
N ALA A 35 -4.16 -11.20 -11.83
CA ALA A 35 -4.76 -12.14 -12.77
C ALA A 35 -5.41 -11.42 -13.96
N ASP A 36 -6.11 -10.32 -13.72
CA ASP A 36 -6.73 -9.52 -14.77
C ASP A 36 -5.68 -8.85 -15.68
N LEU A 37 -4.61 -8.30 -15.09
CA LEU A 37 -3.49 -7.73 -15.85
C LEU A 37 -2.76 -8.81 -16.67
N ALA A 38 -2.53 -9.99 -16.09
CA ALA A 38 -1.92 -11.11 -16.81
C ALA A 38 -2.81 -11.59 -17.96
N ARG A 39 -4.14 -11.67 -17.75
CA ARG A 39 -5.10 -12.01 -18.81
C ARG A 39 -5.10 -10.99 -19.94
N ASP A 40 -5.06 -9.70 -19.62
CA ASP A 40 -4.96 -8.64 -20.63
C ASP A 40 -3.66 -8.73 -21.44
N ALA A 41 -2.54 -8.99 -20.77
CA ALA A 41 -1.24 -9.19 -21.42
C ALA A 41 -1.23 -10.43 -22.33
N LEU A 42 -1.76 -11.58 -21.87
CA LEU A 42 -1.88 -12.80 -22.65
C LEU A 42 -2.78 -12.60 -23.87
N HIS A 43 -3.92 -11.95 -23.69
CA HIS A 43 -4.85 -11.63 -24.78
C HIS A 43 -4.16 -10.77 -25.87
N ARG A 44 -3.40 -9.76 -25.47
CA ARG A 44 -2.63 -8.91 -26.40
C ARG A 44 -1.51 -9.66 -27.11
N ALA A 45 -0.97 -10.71 -26.50
CA ALA A 45 0.02 -11.59 -27.10
C ALA A 45 -0.60 -12.75 -27.91
N GLU A 46 -1.93 -12.77 -28.06
CA GLU A 46 -2.69 -13.85 -28.73
C GLU A 46 -2.48 -15.23 -28.09
N ILE A 47 -2.13 -15.25 -26.79
CA ILE A 47 -1.96 -16.48 -26.02
C ILE A 47 -3.27 -16.82 -25.31
N PRO A 48 -3.84 -18.01 -25.51
CA PRO A 48 -5.07 -18.42 -24.83
C PRO A 48 -4.87 -18.45 -23.30
N ALA A 49 -5.67 -17.65 -22.59
CA ALA A 49 -5.72 -17.69 -21.13
C ALA A 49 -6.77 -18.70 -20.66
N ARG A 50 -6.46 -19.41 -19.56
CA ARG A 50 -7.43 -20.28 -18.88
C ARG A 50 -8.49 -19.43 -18.16
N THR A 51 -9.72 -19.95 -18.09
CA THR A 51 -10.86 -19.27 -17.44
C THR A 51 -10.92 -19.45 -15.92
N ALA A 52 -10.07 -20.33 -15.37
CA ALA A 52 -9.99 -20.58 -13.94
C ALA A 52 -9.66 -19.29 -13.15
N ALA A 53 -10.31 -19.11 -12.00
CA ALA A 53 -9.96 -18.04 -11.07
C ALA A 53 -8.63 -18.36 -10.40
N CYS A 54 -7.67 -17.43 -10.44
CA CYS A 54 -6.35 -17.66 -9.86
C CYS A 54 -6.44 -17.88 -8.34
N GLU A 55 -7.42 -17.24 -7.69
CA GLU A 55 -7.68 -17.34 -6.26
C GLU A 55 -7.98 -18.78 -5.79
N ASP A 56 -8.46 -19.66 -6.68
CA ASP A 56 -8.77 -21.05 -6.36
C ASP A 56 -7.54 -21.97 -6.37
N TYR A 57 -6.44 -21.55 -6.99
CA TYR A 57 -5.29 -22.42 -7.27
C TYR A 57 -3.95 -21.84 -6.81
N LEU A 58 -3.85 -20.53 -6.63
CA LEU A 58 -2.60 -19.84 -6.34
C LEU A 58 -2.68 -19.09 -5.00
N PRO A 59 -1.63 -19.16 -4.17
CA PRO A 59 -1.50 -18.24 -3.05
C PRO A 59 -1.28 -16.81 -3.57
N ASP A 60 -1.77 -15.81 -2.83
CA ASP A 60 -1.53 -14.41 -3.17
C ASP A 60 -0.12 -13.98 -2.73
N PRO A 61 0.81 -13.74 -3.68
CA PRO A 61 2.21 -13.47 -3.36
C PRO A 61 2.44 -12.10 -2.72
N LEU A 62 1.49 -11.16 -2.85
CA LEU A 62 1.62 -9.79 -2.33
C LEU A 62 0.83 -9.56 -1.03
N SER A 63 0.18 -10.61 -0.52
CA SER A 63 -0.57 -10.59 0.74
C SER A 63 0.30 -10.57 2.01
N GLY A 64 1.62 -10.41 1.87
CA GLY A 64 2.59 -10.44 2.98
C GLY A 64 2.39 -9.34 4.02
N SER A 65 1.78 -8.21 3.66
CA SER A 65 1.29 -7.18 4.58
C SER A 65 -0.04 -6.65 4.05
N VAL A 66 -0.95 -6.29 4.97
CA VAL A 66 -2.28 -5.78 4.65
C VAL A 66 -2.58 -4.58 5.53
N TRP A 67 -2.96 -3.47 4.90
CA TRP A 67 -3.39 -2.24 5.56
C TRP A 67 -4.90 -2.11 5.41
N PRO A 68 -5.64 -1.82 6.49
CA PRO A 68 -7.07 -1.68 6.41
C PRO A 68 -7.46 -0.33 5.80
N VAL A 69 -8.67 -0.27 5.24
CA VAL A 69 -9.34 1.01 4.98
C VAL A 69 -10.06 1.39 6.27
N TYR A 70 -9.76 2.56 6.83
CA TYR A 70 -10.38 2.99 8.08
C TYR A 70 -11.91 3.13 7.95
N PRO A 71 -12.68 2.81 9.00
CA PRO A 71 -14.14 2.73 8.93
C PRO A 71 -14.81 3.97 8.32
N GLU A 72 -14.36 5.17 8.67
CA GLU A 72 -14.90 6.43 8.18
C GLU A 72 -14.63 6.67 6.69
N ILE A 73 -13.50 6.16 6.17
CA ILE A 73 -13.17 6.22 4.75
C ILE A 73 -13.95 5.13 4.01
N ALA A 74 -13.98 3.93 4.58
CA ALA A 74 -14.66 2.77 4.02
C ALA A 74 -16.17 3.03 3.83
N ALA A 75 -16.81 3.67 4.80
CA ALA A 75 -18.22 4.08 4.73
C ALA A 75 -18.49 5.05 3.56
N ARG A 76 -17.58 5.99 3.29
CA ARG A 76 -17.71 6.93 2.16
C ARG A 76 -17.50 6.26 0.80
N LEU A 77 -16.67 5.21 0.75
CA LEU A 77 -16.31 4.51 -0.47
C LEU A 77 -17.19 3.27 -0.73
N GLY A 78 -18.06 2.88 0.19
CA GLY A 78 -18.91 1.69 0.06
C GLY A 78 -18.11 0.38 0.11
N VAL A 79 -17.01 0.34 0.86
CA VAL A 79 -16.18 -0.87 1.05
C VAL A 79 -16.14 -1.29 2.51
N THR A 80 -15.66 -2.50 2.79
CA THR A 80 -15.47 -2.99 4.16
C THR A 80 -14.33 -2.24 4.85
N GLY A 81 -14.63 -1.64 6.01
CA GLY A 81 -13.65 -0.97 6.86
C GLY A 81 -13.06 -1.88 7.93
N SER A 82 -11.88 -1.52 8.44
CA SER A 82 -11.21 -2.20 9.55
C SER A 82 -10.18 -1.29 10.23
N SER A 83 -9.73 -1.65 11.43
CA SER A 83 -8.58 -1.09 12.14
C SER A 83 -7.43 -2.08 12.28
N THR A 84 -7.57 -3.26 11.68
CA THR A 84 -6.67 -4.39 11.86
C THR A 84 -5.66 -4.49 10.72
N PHE A 85 -4.39 -4.53 11.07
CA PHE A 85 -3.25 -4.60 10.17
C PHE A 85 -2.64 -6.00 10.19
N LYS A 86 -2.19 -6.47 9.02
CA LYS A 86 -1.27 -7.60 8.93
C LYS A 86 0.14 -7.04 8.72
N PRO A 87 1.04 -7.16 9.71
CA PRO A 87 2.42 -6.71 9.56
C PRO A 87 3.15 -7.55 8.50
N PRO A 88 4.23 -7.03 7.90
CA PRO A 88 5.09 -7.84 7.05
C PRO A 88 5.64 -9.02 7.84
N LEU A 89 5.80 -10.17 7.18
CA LEU A 89 6.44 -11.35 7.77
C LEU A 89 7.85 -10.99 8.25
N GLY A 90 8.07 -11.03 9.58
CA GLY A 90 9.31 -10.66 10.23
C GLY A 90 10.20 -11.86 10.54
N GLY A 91 11.09 -12.25 9.62
CA GLY A 91 12.16 -13.22 9.92
C GLY A 91 11.69 -14.64 10.30
N LEU A 92 12.49 -15.34 11.13
CA LEU A 92 12.41 -16.80 11.36
C LEU A 92 11.15 -17.31 12.09
N ASN A 93 10.28 -16.44 12.61
CA ASN A 93 9.08 -16.81 13.37
C ASN A 93 7.76 -16.59 12.59
N PHE A 94 7.79 -16.89 11.30
CA PHE A 94 6.66 -16.76 10.35
C PHE A 94 5.30 -17.28 10.89
N LEU A 95 5.27 -18.39 11.64
CA LEU A 95 4.03 -18.95 12.18
C LEU A 95 3.41 -18.11 13.31
N VAL A 96 4.23 -17.42 14.10
CA VAL A 96 3.77 -16.58 15.21
C VAL A 96 3.37 -15.19 14.70
N ASP A 97 4.11 -14.67 13.73
CA ASP A 97 3.85 -13.34 13.16
C ASP A 97 2.70 -13.34 12.15
N ALA A 98 2.46 -14.44 11.43
CA ALA A 98 1.31 -14.58 10.53
C ALA A 98 -0.04 -14.59 11.28
N ALA A 99 -0.04 -14.98 12.56
CA ALA A 99 -1.23 -14.94 13.43
C ALA A 99 -1.41 -13.58 14.14
N ARG A 100 -0.41 -12.70 14.09
CA ARG A 100 -0.42 -11.41 14.77
C ARG A 100 -0.98 -10.32 13.86
N CYS A 101 -2.29 -10.19 13.90
CA CYS A 101 -2.94 -8.95 13.51
C CYS A 101 -2.66 -7.85 14.54
N LEU A 102 -2.36 -6.64 14.09
CA LEU A 102 -2.19 -5.46 14.95
C LEU A 102 -3.41 -4.57 14.85
N GLU A 103 -3.91 -4.08 15.97
CA GLU A 103 -4.91 -3.00 15.96
C GLU A 103 -4.25 -1.63 15.72
N LEU A 104 -5.05 -0.67 15.26
CA LEU A 104 -4.60 0.68 14.89
C LEU A 104 -3.70 1.34 15.96
N ARG A 105 -4.09 1.26 17.23
CA ARG A 105 -3.28 1.82 18.33
C ARG A 105 -1.88 1.21 18.37
N ALA A 106 -1.78 -0.12 18.35
CA ALA A 106 -0.50 -0.82 18.41
C ALA A 106 0.37 -0.51 17.18
N MET A 107 -0.25 -0.40 16.00
CA MET A 107 0.45 0.00 14.78
C MET A 107 1.02 1.42 14.89
N VAL A 108 0.24 2.38 15.39
CA VAL A 108 0.69 3.78 15.55
C VAL A 108 1.79 3.89 16.59
N GLU A 109 1.62 3.25 17.76
CA GLU A 109 2.61 3.25 18.84
C GLU A 109 3.93 2.61 18.38
N GLY A 110 3.88 1.45 17.72
CA GLY A 110 5.05 0.79 17.15
C GLY A 110 5.74 1.62 16.07
N SER A 111 4.96 2.26 15.19
CA SER A 111 5.50 3.13 14.14
C SER A 111 6.22 4.34 14.72
N LEU A 112 5.63 5.00 15.73
CA LEU A 112 6.26 6.16 16.39
C LEU A 112 7.49 5.76 17.22
N ALA A 113 7.49 4.58 17.83
CA ALA A 113 8.64 4.06 18.57
C ALA A 113 9.88 3.85 17.68
N ILE A 114 9.69 3.47 16.41
CA ILE A 114 10.79 3.41 15.42
C ILE A 114 11.43 4.79 15.23
N TYR A 115 10.61 5.84 15.13
CA TYR A 115 11.10 7.20 14.96
C TYR A 115 11.69 7.82 16.23
N ALA A 116 11.37 7.29 17.42
CA ALA A 116 11.84 7.84 18.69
C ALA A 116 13.39 7.88 18.80
N HIS A 117 14.07 6.91 18.16
CA HIS A 117 15.53 6.79 18.16
C HIS A 117 16.16 7.24 16.85
N THR A 118 15.35 7.66 15.87
CA THR A 118 15.86 8.14 14.59
C THR A 118 16.35 9.58 14.76
N PRO A 119 17.64 9.89 14.44
CA PRO A 119 18.13 11.26 14.48
C PRO A 119 17.22 12.16 13.65
N LYS A 120 16.89 13.36 14.15
CA LYS A 120 16.10 14.32 13.36
C LYS A 120 16.84 14.59 12.05
N ILE A 121 16.10 14.68 10.94
CA ILE A 121 16.68 14.90 9.60
C ILE A 121 17.55 16.16 9.54
N ALA A 122 17.19 17.19 10.31
CA ALA A 122 17.98 18.40 10.49
C ALA A 122 19.39 18.17 11.10
N GLY A 123 19.59 17.07 11.82
CA GLY A 123 20.86 16.72 12.44
C GLY A 123 21.84 15.96 11.55
N HIS A 124 21.41 15.47 10.39
CA HIS A 124 22.24 14.58 9.56
C HIS A 124 22.04 14.69 8.04
N CYS A 125 21.18 15.60 7.57
CA CYS A 125 20.98 15.86 6.14
C CYS A 125 21.52 17.24 5.78
N ASP A 126 22.65 17.28 5.07
CA ASP A 126 23.33 18.52 4.65
C ASP A 126 22.39 19.48 3.89
N ARG A 127 21.50 18.92 3.07
CA ARG A 127 20.48 19.70 2.34
C ARG A 127 19.55 20.45 3.29
N VAL A 128 19.04 19.76 4.32
CA VAL A 128 18.14 20.38 5.31
C VAL A 128 18.90 21.35 6.20
N GLN A 129 20.15 21.05 6.55
CA GLN A 129 21.01 21.96 7.31
C GLN A 129 21.27 23.26 6.54
N SER A 130 21.57 23.15 5.24
CA SER A 130 21.73 24.30 4.36
C SER A 130 20.47 25.17 4.33
N TRP A 131 19.28 24.59 4.26
CA TRP A 131 18.02 25.34 4.30
C TRP A 131 17.79 26.06 5.63
N LEU A 132 18.07 25.40 6.75
CA LEU A 132 17.92 26.00 8.08
C LEU A 132 18.95 27.09 8.37
N ALA A 133 20.13 27.01 7.75
CA ALA A 133 21.18 28.03 7.83
C ALA A 133 20.87 29.27 6.97
N THR A 134 19.97 29.16 5.99
CA THR A 134 19.53 30.28 5.15
C THR A 134 18.29 30.95 5.76
N PRO A 135 18.41 32.18 6.32
CA PRO A 135 17.31 32.84 7.03
C PRO A 135 16.02 32.96 6.21
N GLU A 136 16.13 33.27 4.94
CA GLU A 136 14.98 33.47 4.04
C GLU A 136 14.17 32.17 3.86
N ILE A 137 14.86 31.03 3.77
CA ILE A 137 14.23 29.71 3.63
C ILE A 137 13.69 29.26 4.98
N ARG A 138 14.48 29.37 6.05
CA ARG A 138 14.09 29.01 7.41
C ARG A 138 12.82 29.73 7.85
N ASP A 139 12.75 31.05 7.65
CA ASP A 139 11.62 31.87 8.10
C ASP A 139 10.35 31.61 7.28
N THR A 140 10.49 31.05 6.08
CA THR A 140 9.37 30.51 5.27
C THR A 140 8.88 29.16 5.78
N LEU A 141 9.77 28.30 6.28
CA LEU A 141 9.44 26.93 6.70
C LEU A 141 8.93 26.82 8.14
N ILE A 142 9.41 27.66 9.07
CA ILE A 142 9.02 27.64 10.50
C ILE A 142 7.51 27.81 10.70
N PRO A 143 6.81 28.75 10.04
CA PRO A 143 5.37 28.95 10.24
C PRO A 143 4.49 27.78 9.79
N VAL A 144 5.02 26.88 8.93
CA VAL A 144 4.28 25.73 8.36
C VAL A 144 4.42 24.47 9.22
N ALA A 145 5.34 24.47 10.18
CA ALA A 145 5.60 23.36 11.08
C ALA A 145 4.84 23.42 12.42
N GLY A 146 3.92 24.39 12.58
CA GLY A 146 3.05 24.57 13.75
C GLY A 146 1.71 23.87 13.62
#